data_AF-A0A4Q5NIS2-F1
#
_entry.id   AF-A0A4Q5NIS2-F1
#
_cell.length_a   1.000
_cell.length_b   1.000
_cell.length_c   1.000
_cell.angle_alpha   90.00
_cell.angle_beta   90.00
_cell.angle_gamma   90.00
#
_symmetry.space_group_name_H-M   'P 1'
#
loop_
_entity.id
_entity.type
_entity.pdbx_description
1 polymer ?
#
loop_
_entity_poly.entity_id
_entity_poly.type
_entity_poly.pdbx_seq_one_letter_code
_entity_poly.pdbx_strand_id
1 'polypeptide(L)'
;MARIQTKTPTKPRRGAAPTDEQLLDGEPLREGAVAMQQKSLGEFGPYLAMRPLGRQVQEALDEALRELSPGGVLALDFDGVEMMDYSFADEAIGTIFSRMSGKEYPDRYMVLLVKDDPTSQALLENVEVALAQREAAAIVVPVDDLGELRRTLANPDAEGEAEIDWRVIGKLPEHLIETLDAVMKRGSATVRDVVEALSLESVTACNNRIARLHQLRLVRRKAAIVPEGGRLYCYSGVF
;
A
#
# COMPACT_ATOMS: atom_id res chain seq x y z
N MET A 1 4.67 70.09 -38.69
CA MET A 1 5.11 69.30 -37.54
C MET A 1 4.83 67.83 -37.82
N ALA A 2 5.87 67.00 -37.97
CA ALA A 2 5.87 65.55 -37.68
C ALA A 2 7.25 64.98 -38.06
N ARG A 3 8.02 64.53 -37.05
CA ARG A 3 9.28 63.78 -37.22
C ARG A 3 8.94 62.30 -37.34
N ILE A 4 9.42 61.66 -38.40
CA ILE A 4 9.40 60.21 -38.58
C ILE A 4 10.70 59.66 -37.97
N GLN A 5 10.61 58.88 -36.90
CA GLN A 5 11.72 58.09 -36.34
C GLN A 5 11.54 56.62 -36.71
N THR A 6 12.63 56.05 -37.22
CA THR A 6 12.81 54.65 -37.58
C THR A 6 12.96 53.78 -36.33
N LYS A 7 12.25 52.63 -36.27
CA LYS A 7 12.38 51.62 -35.21
C LYS A 7 13.19 50.42 -35.71
N THR A 8 14.25 50.10 -34.97
CA THR A 8 15.12 48.92 -35.07
C THR A 8 14.39 47.64 -34.61
N PRO A 9 14.64 46.45 -35.19
CA PRO A 9 13.95 45.21 -34.79
C PRO A 9 14.54 44.62 -33.50
N THR A 10 13.68 44.29 -32.55
CA THR A 10 14.06 43.64 -31.28
C THR A 10 13.92 42.11 -31.41
N LYS A 11 14.98 41.37 -31.07
CA LYS A 11 15.02 39.90 -31.00
C LYS A 11 13.94 39.31 -30.06
N PRO A 12 13.42 38.10 -30.31
CA PRO A 12 12.50 37.45 -29.39
C PRO A 12 13.24 36.97 -28.13
N ARG A 13 12.73 37.33 -26.95
CA ARG A 13 13.19 36.80 -25.66
C ARG A 13 12.65 35.38 -25.46
N ARG A 14 13.53 34.47 -25.03
CA ARG A 14 13.21 33.10 -24.60
C ARG A 14 12.11 33.13 -23.53
N GLY A 15 11.08 32.32 -23.70
CA GLY A 15 10.02 32.11 -22.71
C GLY A 15 10.60 31.65 -21.37
N ALA A 16 10.17 32.32 -20.31
CA ALA A 16 10.48 31.96 -18.93
C ALA A 16 9.81 30.62 -18.59
N ALA A 17 10.51 29.81 -17.78
CA ALA A 17 9.94 28.61 -17.15
C ALA A 17 8.79 29.02 -16.21
N PRO A 18 7.72 28.22 -16.07
CA PRO A 18 6.64 28.54 -15.15
C PRO A 18 7.14 28.46 -13.71
N THR A 19 6.82 29.49 -12.94
CA THR A 19 7.06 29.61 -11.49
C THR A 19 6.19 28.66 -10.69
N ASP A 20 6.76 28.09 -9.61
CA ASP A 20 6.19 27.11 -8.66
C ASP A 20 4.93 27.57 -7.87
N GLU A 21 4.21 28.59 -8.33
CA GLU A 21 3.07 29.21 -7.61
C GLU A 21 1.68 28.87 -8.19
N GLN A 22 1.55 27.82 -9.01
CA GLN A 22 0.26 27.42 -9.61
C GLN A 22 -0.24 26.03 -9.20
N LEU A 23 0.11 25.55 -8.00
CA LEU A 23 -0.47 24.33 -7.41
C LEU A 23 -0.96 24.58 -5.96
N LEU A 24 -1.89 25.50 -5.79
CA LEU A 24 -2.62 25.69 -4.53
C LEU A 24 -4.11 25.87 -4.81
N ASP A 25 -4.74 24.83 -5.36
CA ASP A 25 -6.17 24.59 -5.20
C ASP A 25 -6.33 23.12 -4.82
N GLY A 26 -6.16 22.86 -3.53
CA GLY A 26 -6.46 21.58 -2.89
C GLY A 26 -7.39 21.83 -1.73
N GLU A 27 -8.69 21.94 -2.04
CA GLU A 27 -9.76 21.73 -1.06
C GLU A 27 -9.40 20.51 -0.18
N PRO A 28 -9.58 20.56 1.15
CA PRO A 28 -9.41 19.36 1.96
C PRO A 28 -10.53 18.39 1.57
N LEU A 29 -10.20 17.41 0.72
CA LEU A 29 -11.05 16.26 0.45
C LEU A 29 -11.32 15.57 1.78
N ARG A 30 -12.52 15.80 2.32
CA ARG A 30 -13.07 14.99 3.41
C ARG A 30 -13.18 13.55 2.90
N GLU A 31 -12.62 12.62 3.66
CA GLU A 31 -12.52 11.18 3.40
C GLU A 31 -13.80 10.60 2.76
N GLY A 32 -13.65 10.01 1.58
CA GLY A 32 -14.60 9.03 1.05
C GLY A 32 -14.12 7.63 1.44
N ALA A 33 -15.07 6.69 1.55
CA ALA A 33 -14.79 5.27 1.80
C ALA A 33 -13.60 4.75 0.98
N VAL A 34 -12.70 4.00 1.62
CA VAL A 34 -11.62 3.32 0.92
C VAL A 34 -12.21 2.22 0.05
N ALA A 35 -11.96 2.27 -1.25
CA ALA A 35 -12.40 1.24 -2.18
C ALA A 35 -11.72 -0.09 -1.84
N MET A 36 -12.52 -1.12 -1.57
CA MET A 36 -12.07 -2.49 -1.40
C MET A 36 -12.61 -3.35 -2.53
N GLN A 37 -11.74 -4.15 -3.14
CA GLN A 37 -12.12 -5.23 -4.04
C GLN A 37 -11.66 -6.57 -3.45
N GLN A 38 -12.44 -7.62 -3.67
CA GLN A 38 -12.07 -8.99 -3.31
C GLN A 38 -11.89 -9.81 -4.58
N LYS A 39 -10.89 -10.68 -4.60
CA LYS A 39 -10.69 -11.69 -5.64
C LYS A 39 -10.37 -13.04 -5.02
N SER A 40 -10.88 -14.10 -5.64
CA SER A 40 -10.58 -15.46 -5.23
C SER A 40 -9.64 -16.13 -6.24
N LEU A 41 -8.56 -16.74 -5.76
CA LEU A 41 -7.67 -17.51 -6.63
C LEU A 41 -8.32 -18.78 -7.20
N GLY A 42 -9.37 -19.30 -6.55
CA GLY A 42 -10.12 -20.45 -7.07
C GLY A 42 -10.86 -20.16 -8.38
N GLU A 43 -11.05 -18.88 -8.75
CA GLU A 43 -11.56 -18.48 -10.07
C GLU A 43 -10.68 -19.02 -11.23
N PHE A 44 -9.41 -19.33 -10.95
CA PHE A 44 -8.45 -19.90 -11.89
C PHE A 44 -8.32 -21.43 -11.81
N GLY A 45 -9.12 -22.05 -10.95
CA GLY A 45 -9.20 -23.50 -10.76
C GLY A 45 -8.57 -24.00 -9.46
N PRO A 46 -8.81 -25.28 -9.11
CA PRO A 46 -8.35 -25.85 -7.84
C PRO A 46 -6.86 -26.18 -7.80
N TYR A 47 -6.20 -26.28 -8.95
CA TYR A 47 -4.78 -26.64 -9.07
C TYR A 47 -3.99 -25.52 -9.73
N LEU A 48 -3.29 -24.73 -8.93
CA LEU A 48 -2.56 -23.55 -9.35
C LEU A 48 -1.05 -23.84 -9.44
N ALA A 49 -0.63 -24.31 -10.61
CA ALA A 49 0.74 -24.75 -10.83
C ALA A 49 1.36 -24.05 -12.04
N MET A 50 2.69 -23.99 -12.04
CA MET A 50 3.52 -23.48 -13.13
C MET A 50 3.43 -21.96 -13.37
N ARG A 51 4.53 -21.39 -13.88
CA ARG A 51 4.64 -19.97 -14.22
C ARG A 51 3.65 -19.47 -15.29
N PRO A 52 3.30 -20.22 -16.36
CA PRO A 52 2.36 -19.70 -17.35
C PRO A 52 0.99 -19.34 -16.78
N LEU A 53 0.43 -20.18 -15.88
CA LEU A 53 -0.80 -19.86 -15.16
C LEU A 53 -0.57 -18.74 -14.15
N GLY A 54 0.57 -18.79 -13.44
CA GLY A 54 0.96 -17.72 -12.51
C GLY A 54 0.99 -16.34 -13.16
N ARG A 55 1.46 -16.24 -14.41
CA ARG A 55 1.46 -15.00 -15.19
C ARG A 55 0.05 -14.53 -15.56
N GLN A 56 -0.86 -15.44 -15.91
CA GLN A 56 -2.25 -15.07 -16.19
C GLN A 56 -2.92 -14.48 -14.94
N VAL A 57 -2.70 -15.11 -13.78
CA VAL A 57 -3.20 -14.59 -12.50
C VAL A 57 -2.52 -13.26 -12.16
N GLN A 58 -1.21 -13.15 -12.37
CA GLN A 58 -0.48 -11.90 -12.18
C GLN A 58 -1.07 -10.75 -13.00
N GLU A 59 -1.41 -10.98 -14.28
CA GLU A 59 -2.03 -9.98 -15.15
C GLU A 59 -3.40 -9.56 -14.61
N ALA A 60 -4.22 -10.50 -14.14
CA ALA A 60 -5.52 -10.20 -13.53
C ALA A 60 -5.39 -9.42 -12.20
N LEU A 61 -4.37 -9.70 -11.39
CA LEU A 61 -4.08 -8.96 -10.17
C LEU A 61 -3.54 -7.54 -10.48
N ASP A 62 -2.70 -7.39 -11.51
CA ASP A 62 -2.22 -6.09 -11.98
C ASP A 62 -3.38 -5.21 -12.43
N GLU A 63 -4.31 -5.75 -13.23
CA GLU A 63 -5.52 -5.05 -13.66
C GLU A 63 -6.37 -4.60 -12.47
N ALA A 64 -6.69 -5.50 -11.55
CA ALA A 64 -7.48 -5.18 -10.36
C ALA A 64 -6.80 -4.11 -9.49
N LEU A 65 -5.49 -4.23 -9.25
CA LEU A 65 -4.74 -3.23 -8.51
C LEU A 65 -4.73 -1.87 -9.21
N ARG A 66 -4.77 -1.82 -10.55
CA ARG A 66 -4.81 -0.59 -11.35
C ARG A 66 -6.19 0.07 -11.39
N GLU A 67 -7.26 -0.71 -11.31
CA GLU A 67 -8.63 -0.21 -11.26
C GLU A 67 -9.00 0.44 -9.92
N LEU A 68 -8.33 0.06 -8.83
CA LEU A 68 -8.53 0.69 -7.53
C LEU A 68 -8.25 2.19 -7.57
N SER A 69 -9.07 2.98 -6.86
CA SER A 69 -8.74 4.37 -6.55
C SER A 69 -7.50 4.44 -5.65
N PRO A 70 -6.80 5.58 -5.59
CA PRO A 70 -5.81 5.82 -4.54
C PRO A 70 -6.38 5.53 -3.16
N GLY A 71 -5.57 4.92 -2.30
CA GLY A 71 -5.95 4.35 -1.02
C GLY A 71 -6.58 2.96 -1.10
N GLY A 72 -6.97 2.46 -2.27
CA GLY A 72 -7.73 1.22 -2.39
C GLY A 72 -6.98 -0.05 -1.95
N VAL A 73 -7.74 -1.05 -1.50
CA VAL A 73 -7.23 -2.35 -1.03
C VAL A 73 -7.78 -3.47 -1.89
N LEU A 74 -6.89 -4.32 -2.43
CA LEU A 74 -7.26 -5.61 -2.99
C LEU A 74 -7.12 -6.69 -1.91
N ALA A 75 -8.19 -7.40 -1.61
CA ALA A 75 -8.14 -8.56 -0.73
C ALA A 75 -8.19 -9.85 -1.56
N LEU A 76 -7.16 -10.67 -1.43
CA LEU A 76 -6.99 -11.91 -2.20
C LEU A 76 -7.23 -13.12 -1.29
N ASP A 77 -8.24 -13.93 -1.61
CA ASP A 77 -8.49 -15.19 -0.91
C ASP A 77 -8.07 -16.42 -1.73
N PHE A 78 -7.95 -17.54 -1.04
CA PHE A 78 -7.58 -18.85 -1.61
C PHE A 78 -8.78 -19.80 -1.72
N ASP A 79 -10.01 -19.29 -1.63
CA ASP A 79 -11.19 -20.14 -1.71
C ASP A 79 -11.22 -20.92 -3.03
N GLY A 80 -11.65 -22.18 -2.99
CA GLY A 80 -11.65 -23.05 -4.16
C GLY A 80 -10.29 -23.55 -4.65
N VAL A 81 -9.17 -23.19 -4.00
CA VAL A 81 -7.83 -23.73 -4.31
C VAL A 81 -7.53 -24.94 -3.43
N GLU A 82 -7.13 -26.05 -4.04
CA GLU A 82 -6.73 -27.28 -3.34
C GLU A 82 -5.21 -27.43 -3.27
N MET A 83 -4.49 -26.96 -4.30
CA MET A 83 -3.03 -27.03 -4.35
C MET A 83 -2.46 -25.87 -5.13
N MET A 84 -1.33 -25.36 -4.65
CA MET A 84 -0.54 -24.34 -5.32
C MET A 84 0.93 -24.71 -5.22
N ASP A 85 1.66 -24.67 -6.34
CA ASP A 85 3.11 -24.87 -6.31
C ASP A 85 3.86 -23.54 -6.08
N TYR A 86 5.10 -23.67 -5.60
CA TYR A 86 5.98 -22.52 -5.36
C TYR A 86 6.17 -21.64 -6.61
N SER A 87 6.30 -22.24 -7.80
CA SER A 87 6.61 -21.51 -9.03
C SER A 87 5.44 -20.62 -9.48
N PHE A 88 4.21 -21.08 -9.25
CA PHE A 88 3.00 -20.29 -9.40
C PHE A 88 2.96 -19.17 -8.36
N ALA A 89 3.15 -19.49 -7.07
CA ALA A 89 3.07 -18.50 -5.99
C ALA A 89 4.07 -17.35 -6.19
N ASP A 90 5.29 -17.67 -6.61
CA ASP A 90 6.34 -16.71 -6.95
C ASP A 90 5.98 -15.82 -8.17
N GLU A 91 5.50 -16.41 -9.26
CA GLU A 91 5.13 -15.66 -10.46
C GLU A 91 3.89 -14.78 -10.21
N ALA A 92 2.82 -15.34 -9.62
CA ALA A 92 1.54 -14.66 -9.44
C ALA A 92 1.57 -13.63 -8.31
N ILE A 93 1.99 -14.04 -7.10
CA ILE A 93 1.83 -13.24 -5.88
C ILE A 93 3.14 -12.56 -5.53
N GLY A 94 4.25 -13.31 -5.49
CA GLY A 94 5.57 -12.78 -5.17
C GLY A 94 5.97 -11.60 -6.08
N THR A 95 5.72 -11.73 -7.38
CA THR A 95 6.01 -10.66 -8.34
C THR A 95 5.17 -9.42 -8.09
N ILE A 96 3.86 -9.55 -7.78
CA ILE A 96 3.00 -8.39 -7.48
C ILE A 96 3.50 -7.62 -6.25
N PHE A 97 3.78 -8.29 -5.14
CA PHE A 97 4.30 -7.62 -3.94
C PHE A 97 5.68 -6.97 -4.16
N SER A 98 6.53 -7.58 -4.99
CA SER A 98 7.80 -6.97 -5.40
C SER A 98 7.58 -5.68 -6.21
N ARG A 99 6.63 -5.67 -7.14
CA ARG A 99 6.27 -4.47 -7.94
C ARG A 99 5.62 -3.38 -7.10
N MET A 100 4.77 -3.75 -6.14
CA MET A 100 4.22 -2.84 -5.13
C MET A 100 5.32 -2.12 -4.34
N SER A 101 6.34 -2.89 -3.92
CA SER A 101 7.54 -2.35 -3.25
C SER A 101 8.39 -1.46 -4.15
N GLY A 102 8.37 -1.73 -5.46
CA GLY A 102 8.95 -0.94 -6.54
C GLY A 102 8.18 0.33 -6.90
N LYS A 103 7.06 0.61 -6.22
CA LYS A 103 6.17 1.78 -6.43
C LYS A 103 5.39 1.76 -7.76
N GLU A 104 5.21 0.60 -8.38
CA GLU A 104 4.42 0.47 -9.62
C GLU A 104 2.91 0.70 -9.39
N TYR A 105 2.43 0.48 -8.17
CA TYR A 105 1.06 0.76 -7.73
C TYR A 105 1.10 1.85 -6.64
N PRO A 106 1.16 3.14 -7.01
CA PRO A 106 1.21 4.20 -6.02
C PRO A 106 -0.09 4.24 -5.21
N ASP A 107 0.06 4.18 -3.88
CA ASP A 107 -1.05 4.29 -2.93
C ASP A 107 -2.16 3.25 -3.17
N ARG A 108 -1.79 2.03 -3.57
CA ARG A 108 -2.67 0.86 -3.54
C ARG A 108 -2.05 -0.22 -2.69
N TYR A 109 -2.91 -1.02 -2.06
CA TYR A 109 -2.53 -2.00 -1.06
C TYR A 109 -3.16 -3.35 -1.39
N MET A 110 -2.56 -4.40 -0.84
CA MET A 110 -3.05 -5.76 -1.02
C MET A 110 -2.89 -6.53 0.28
N VAL A 111 -3.91 -7.28 0.65
CA VAL A 111 -3.92 -8.17 1.82
C VAL A 111 -4.33 -9.57 1.39
N LEU A 112 -3.88 -10.58 2.13
CA LEU A 112 -4.24 -11.97 1.91
C LEU A 112 -5.29 -12.39 2.93
N LEU A 113 -6.38 -12.97 2.45
CA LEU A 113 -7.44 -13.55 3.28
C LEU A 113 -7.24 -15.05 3.39
N VAL A 114 -7.13 -15.55 4.62
CA VAL A 114 -6.78 -16.95 4.87
C VAL A 114 -7.78 -17.55 5.85
N LYS A 115 -8.27 -18.76 5.57
CA LYS A 115 -9.08 -19.54 6.51
C LYS A 115 -8.16 -20.28 7.46
N ASP A 116 -8.61 -20.50 8.69
CA ASP A 116 -7.88 -21.34 9.64
C ASP A 116 -8.12 -22.83 9.35
N ASP A 117 -7.57 -23.30 8.23
CA ASP A 117 -7.64 -24.70 7.81
C ASP A 117 -6.30 -25.20 7.22
N PRO A 118 -6.03 -26.52 7.27
CA PRO A 118 -4.74 -27.07 6.82
C PRO A 118 -4.41 -26.80 5.34
N THR A 119 -5.41 -26.73 4.46
CA THR A 119 -5.21 -26.44 3.04
C THR A 119 -4.73 -25.01 2.89
N SER A 120 -5.45 -24.06 3.49
CA SER A 120 -5.09 -22.64 3.45
C SER A 120 -3.69 -22.38 4.01
N GLN A 121 -3.28 -23.06 5.09
CA GLN A 121 -1.92 -22.94 5.62
C GLN A 121 -0.85 -23.47 4.65
N ALA A 122 -1.07 -24.65 4.03
CA ALA A 122 -0.14 -25.20 3.05
C ALA A 122 0.00 -24.32 1.78
N LEU A 123 -1.09 -23.68 1.35
CA LEU A 123 -1.04 -22.69 0.27
C LEU A 123 -0.22 -21.47 0.69
N LEU A 124 -0.44 -20.97 1.90
CA LEU A 124 0.25 -19.79 2.42
C LEU A 124 1.76 -20.01 2.59
N GLU A 125 2.21 -21.21 2.95
CA GLU A 125 3.64 -21.55 3.02
C GLU A 125 4.37 -21.27 1.70
N ASN A 126 3.77 -21.64 0.55
CA ASN A 126 4.37 -21.34 -0.74
C ASN A 126 4.45 -19.83 -1.02
N VAL A 127 3.44 -19.07 -0.59
CA VAL A 127 3.42 -17.60 -0.71
C VAL A 127 4.48 -16.96 0.18
N GLU A 128 4.60 -17.41 1.42
CA GLU A 128 5.58 -16.91 2.38
C GLU A 128 7.01 -17.08 1.86
N VAL A 129 7.34 -18.27 1.35
CA VAL A 129 8.66 -18.52 0.74
C VAL A 129 8.89 -17.61 -0.47
N ALA A 130 7.90 -17.44 -1.34
CA ALA A 130 7.99 -16.57 -2.51
C ALA A 130 8.23 -15.09 -2.14
N LEU A 131 7.52 -14.59 -1.13
CA LEU A 131 7.70 -13.23 -0.61
C LEU A 131 9.09 -13.04 0.01
N ALA A 132 9.54 -14.02 0.80
CA ALA A 132 10.83 -13.96 1.47
C ALA A 132 12.01 -13.87 0.49
N GLN A 133 11.97 -14.63 -0.62
CA GLN A 133 13.00 -14.58 -1.67
C GLN A 133 13.07 -13.22 -2.38
N ARG A 134 11.99 -12.45 -2.35
CA ARG A 134 11.89 -11.12 -2.98
C ARG A 134 12.06 -9.95 -2.02
N GLU A 135 12.42 -10.24 -0.77
CA GLU A 135 12.50 -9.24 0.31
C GLU A 135 11.20 -8.43 0.50
N ALA A 136 10.07 -9.09 0.22
CA ALA A 136 8.73 -8.57 0.36
C ALA A 136 8.03 -9.20 1.57
N ALA A 137 6.92 -8.58 1.97
CA ALA A 137 6.08 -9.03 3.05
C ALA A 137 4.62 -8.69 2.74
N ALA A 138 3.69 -9.46 3.31
CA ALA A 138 2.26 -9.29 3.14
C ALA A 138 1.55 -9.32 4.48
N ILE A 139 0.47 -8.54 4.61
CA ILE A 139 -0.47 -8.66 5.72
C ILE A 139 -1.45 -9.78 5.37
N VAL A 140 -1.62 -10.71 6.31
CA VAL A 140 -2.59 -11.80 6.28
C VAL A 140 -3.65 -11.49 7.31
N VAL A 141 -4.91 -11.61 6.90
CA VAL A 141 -6.10 -11.39 7.73
C VAL A 141 -6.96 -12.66 7.68
N PRO A 142 -7.49 -13.16 8.81
CA PRO A 142 -8.46 -14.24 8.80
C PRO A 142 -9.70 -13.90 7.97
N VAL A 143 -10.22 -14.86 7.21
CA VAL A 143 -11.45 -14.65 6.42
C VAL A 143 -12.64 -14.24 7.29
N ASP A 144 -12.69 -14.69 8.55
CA ASP A 144 -13.76 -14.34 9.48
C ASP A 144 -13.81 -12.84 9.80
N ASP A 145 -12.66 -12.14 9.68
CA ASP A 145 -12.55 -10.69 9.90
C ASP A 145 -12.83 -9.85 8.65
N LEU A 146 -13.17 -10.48 7.50
CA LEU A 146 -13.50 -9.77 6.26
C LEU A 146 -14.60 -8.73 6.45
N GLY A 147 -15.60 -9.03 7.29
CA GLY A 147 -16.70 -8.12 7.60
C GLY A 147 -16.24 -6.87 8.36
N GLU A 148 -15.30 -7.01 9.30
CA GLU A 148 -14.71 -5.90 10.06
C GLU A 148 -13.73 -5.10 9.18
N LEU A 149 -12.88 -5.79 8.42
CA LEU A 149 -11.98 -5.19 7.43
C LEU A 149 -12.74 -4.28 6.47
N ARG A 150 -13.85 -4.77 5.90
CA ARG A 150 -14.68 -3.97 4.98
C ARG A 150 -15.32 -2.77 5.66
N ARG A 151 -15.76 -2.90 6.91
CA ARG A 151 -16.33 -1.80 7.69
C ARG A 151 -15.29 -0.72 7.99
N THR A 152 -14.11 -1.13 8.42
CA THR A 152 -12.99 -0.22 8.75
C THR A 152 -12.55 0.56 7.52
N LEU A 153 -12.38 -0.11 6.38
CA LEU A 153 -12.06 0.55 5.12
C LEU A 153 -13.16 1.49 4.62
N ALA A 154 -14.43 1.14 4.82
CA ALA A 154 -15.55 1.99 4.43
C ALA A 154 -15.64 3.27 5.27
N ASN A 155 -15.23 3.21 6.54
CA ASN A 155 -15.28 4.32 7.49
C ASN A 155 -13.95 4.42 8.28
N PRO A 156 -12.85 4.86 7.64
CA PRO A 156 -11.53 4.87 8.27
C PRO A 156 -11.43 5.85 9.47
N ASP A 157 -12.33 6.81 9.56
CA ASP A 157 -12.40 7.79 10.66
C ASP A 157 -13.38 7.38 11.77
N ALA A 158 -14.00 6.19 11.68
CA ALA A 158 -14.91 5.73 12.71
C ALA A 158 -14.15 5.55 14.03
N GLU A 159 -14.62 6.23 15.08
CA GLU A 159 -14.09 6.05 16.43
C GLU A 159 -14.47 4.66 16.95
N GLY A 160 -13.48 3.79 17.08
CA GLY A 160 -13.63 2.43 17.61
C GLY A 160 -12.40 1.59 17.28
N GLU A 161 -11.97 0.74 18.21
CA GLU A 161 -10.92 -0.23 17.94
C GLU A 161 -11.49 -1.34 17.06
N ALA A 162 -11.20 -1.31 15.76
CA ALA A 162 -11.45 -2.46 14.89
C ALA A 162 -10.51 -3.59 15.32
N GLU A 163 -11.06 -4.61 15.96
CA GLU A 163 -10.32 -5.80 16.36
C GLU A 163 -10.27 -6.77 15.18
N ILE A 164 -9.38 -6.48 14.23
CA ILE A 164 -9.04 -7.37 13.13
C ILE A 164 -7.78 -8.13 13.54
N ASP A 165 -7.83 -9.47 13.57
CA ASP A 165 -6.63 -10.25 13.75
C ASP A 165 -5.81 -10.19 12.46
N TRP A 166 -4.49 -10.01 12.59
CA TRP A 166 -3.61 -9.95 11.44
C TRP A 166 -2.21 -10.41 11.79
N ARG A 167 -1.52 -10.94 10.79
CA ARG A 167 -0.09 -11.27 10.88
C ARG A 167 0.64 -10.90 9.61
N VAL A 168 1.97 -10.92 9.68
CA VAL A 168 2.83 -10.73 8.50
C VAL A 168 3.44 -12.05 8.08
N ILE A 169 3.49 -12.28 6.77
CA ILE A 169 4.30 -13.35 6.17
C ILE A 169 5.38 -12.75 5.24
N GLY A 170 6.42 -13.54 4.97
CA GLY A 170 7.55 -13.14 4.14
C GLY A 170 8.73 -12.60 4.97
N LYS A 171 9.47 -11.63 4.43
CA LYS A 171 10.68 -11.11 5.09
C LYS A 171 10.43 -9.73 5.70
N LEU A 172 10.11 -9.71 6.99
CA LEU A 172 10.01 -8.49 7.79
C LEU A 172 10.75 -8.65 9.13
N PRO A 173 11.82 -7.88 9.40
CA PRO A 173 12.50 -7.90 10.70
C PRO A 173 11.57 -7.54 11.87
N GLU A 174 11.82 -8.15 13.04
CA GLU A 174 11.01 -7.98 14.27
C GLU A 174 10.76 -6.51 14.63
N HIS A 175 11.80 -5.68 14.60
CA HIS A 175 11.67 -4.25 14.90
C HIS A 175 10.76 -3.47 13.93
N LEU A 176 10.56 -3.97 12.70
CA LEU A 176 9.57 -3.43 11.76
C LEU A 176 8.17 -3.97 12.05
N ILE A 177 8.04 -5.22 12.50
CA ILE A 177 6.77 -5.79 12.98
C ILE A 177 6.26 -4.97 14.18
N GLU A 178 7.10 -4.68 15.16
CA GLU A 178 6.77 -3.82 16.31
C GLU A 178 6.30 -2.43 15.87
N THR A 179 6.98 -1.85 14.87
CA THR A 179 6.62 -0.53 14.32
C THR A 179 5.28 -0.59 13.57
N LEU A 180 5.03 -1.66 12.83
CA LEU A 180 3.76 -1.88 12.14
C LEU A 180 2.62 -2.03 13.15
N ASP A 181 2.80 -2.87 14.18
CA ASP A 181 1.83 -3.06 15.26
C ASP A 181 1.47 -1.75 15.97
N ALA A 182 2.47 -0.94 16.30
CA ALA A 182 2.27 0.38 16.90
C ALA A 182 1.47 1.35 16.00
N VAL A 183 1.64 1.28 14.67
CA VAL A 183 0.89 2.09 13.71
C VAL A 183 -0.54 1.56 13.56
N MET A 184 -0.73 0.24 13.42
CA MET A 184 -2.04 -0.40 13.28
C MET A 184 -2.94 -0.10 14.49
N LYS A 185 -2.41 -0.21 15.71
CA LYS A 185 -3.17 0.04 16.95
C LYS A 185 -3.65 1.48 17.14
N ARG A 186 -2.98 2.45 16.53
CA ARG A 186 -3.27 3.88 16.73
C ARG A 186 -4.22 4.45 15.69
N GLY A 187 -4.51 3.71 14.63
CA GLY A 187 -5.29 4.18 13.48
C GLY A 187 -4.52 5.21 12.64
N SER A 188 -4.05 6.32 13.23
CA SER A 188 -3.22 7.34 12.59
C SER A 188 -2.15 7.85 13.54
N ALA A 189 -0.89 7.85 13.10
CA ALA A 189 0.25 8.22 13.93
C ALA A 189 1.31 8.99 13.13
N THR A 190 1.89 10.02 13.74
CA THR A 190 3.13 10.64 13.27
C THR A 190 4.34 9.82 13.70
N VAL A 191 5.51 10.11 13.13
CA VAL A 191 6.77 9.48 13.59
C VAL A 191 7.01 9.71 15.08
N ARG A 192 6.63 10.88 15.63
CA ARG A 192 6.81 11.18 17.06
C ARG A 192 5.91 10.31 17.93
N ASP A 193 4.67 10.09 17.51
CA ASP A 193 3.73 9.26 18.25
C ASP A 193 4.22 7.81 18.33
N VAL A 194 4.81 7.28 17.24
CA VAL A 194 5.39 5.93 17.21
C VAL A 194 6.66 5.83 18.05
N VAL A 195 7.51 6.86 18.03
CA VAL A 195 8.70 6.94 18.89
C VAL A 195 8.33 6.87 20.36
N GLU A 196 7.32 7.64 20.77
CA GLU A 196 6.81 7.64 22.14
C GLU A 196 6.19 6.28 22.49
N ALA A 197 5.35 5.72 21.61
CA ALA A 197 4.71 4.42 21.80
C ALA A 197 5.71 3.29 22.07
N LEU A 198 6.80 3.26 21.30
CA LEU A 198 7.81 2.22 21.35
C LEU A 198 9.00 2.59 22.24
N SER A 199 8.94 3.75 22.92
CA SER A 199 10.03 4.28 23.74
C SER A 199 11.39 4.27 23.01
N LEU A 200 11.39 4.63 21.72
CA LEU A 200 12.59 4.63 20.89
C LEU A 200 13.47 5.84 21.21
N GLU A 201 14.79 5.63 21.28
CA GLU A 201 15.74 6.72 21.55
C GLU A 201 15.93 7.67 20.35
N SER A 202 15.55 7.23 19.13
CA SER A 202 15.87 7.94 17.89
C SER A 202 14.67 8.09 16.96
N VAL A 203 14.29 9.34 16.73
CA VAL A 203 13.30 9.74 15.71
C VAL A 203 13.77 9.34 14.30
N THR A 204 15.07 9.47 14.02
CA THR A 204 15.64 9.10 12.72
C THR A 204 15.52 7.59 12.45
N ALA A 205 15.79 6.76 13.47
CA ALA A 205 15.63 5.31 13.35
C ALA A 205 14.17 4.94 13.08
N CYS A 206 13.22 5.52 13.84
CA CYS A 206 11.79 5.30 13.63
C CYS A 206 11.33 5.75 12.24
N ASN A 207 11.77 6.92 11.77
CA ASN A 207 11.46 7.41 10.43
C ASN A 207 11.92 6.43 9.34
N ASN A 208 13.11 5.84 9.47
CA ASN A 208 13.60 4.82 8.53
C ASN A 208 12.76 3.55 8.58
N ARG A 209 12.33 3.11 9.77
CA ARG A 209 11.44 1.93 9.94
C ARG A 209 10.11 2.15 9.23
N ILE A 210 9.46 3.29 9.50
CA ILE A 210 8.18 3.65 8.89
C ILE A 210 8.32 3.84 7.37
N ALA A 211 9.40 4.48 6.90
CA ALA A 211 9.66 4.64 5.47
C ALA A 211 9.80 3.28 4.77
N ARG A 212 10.42 2.29 5.42
CA ARG A 212 10.52 0.92 4.91
C ARG A 212 9.16 0.22 4.89
N LEU A 213 8.35 0.34 5.95
CA LEU A 213 6.98 -0.19 5.97
C LEU A 213 6.11 0.41 4.86
N HIS A 214 6.20 1.73 4.64
CA HIS A 214 5.48 2.40 3.56
C HIS A 214 5.99 1.95 2.18
N GLN A 215 7.30 1.75 2.03
CA GLN A 215 7.86 1.18 0.81
C GLN A 215 7.28 -0.21 0.52
N LEU A 216 7.20 -1.07 1.54
CA LEU A 216 6.63 -2.42 1.44
C LEU A 216 5.10 -2.45 1.30
N ARG A 217 4.43 -1.28 1.31
CA ARG A 217 2.97 -1.14 1.29
C ARG A 217 2.26 -1.80 2.47
N LEU A 218 2.91 -1.79 3.63
CA LEU A 218 2.34 -2.29 4.90
C LEU A 218 1.73 -1.17 5.75
N VAL A 219 2.01 0.09 5.43
CA VAL A 219 1.37 1.27 6.04
C VAL A 219 1.06 2.30 4.98
N ARG A 220 0.00 3.09 5.25
CA ARG A 220 -0.36 4.26 4.46
C ARG A 220 0.47 5.46 4.89
N ARG A 221 0.57 6.46 4.00
CA ARG A 221 1.22 7.74 4.31
C ARG A 221 0.41 8.89 3.73
N LYS A 222 -0.02 9.81 4.59
CA LYS A 222 -0.73 11.04 4.22
C LYS A 222 0.10 12.25 4.62
N ALA A 223 0.15 13.27 3.76
CA ALA A 223 0.73 14.55 4.15
C ALA A 223 -0.23 15.27 5.11
N ALA A 224 0.27 15.73 6.24
CA ALA A 224 -0.46 16.59 7.17
C ALA A 224 -0.05 18.05 6.92
N ILE A 225 -1.05 18.93 6.85
CA ILE A 225 -0.84 20.37 6.71
C ILE A 225 -0.42 20.91 8.07
N VAL A 226 0.78 21.49 8.15
CA VAL A 226 1.25 22.17 9.37
C VAL A 226 1.05 23.68 9.17
N PRO A 227 0.45 24.40 10.14
CA PRO A 227 0.23 25.85 10.04
C PRO A 227 1.51 26.67 9.78
N GLU A 228 2.68 26.17 10.18
CA GLU A 228 3.98 26.86 10.06
C GLU A 228 4.81 26.47 8.81
N GLY A 229 4.21 25.85 7.79
CA GLY A 229 4.86 25.62 6.49
C GLY A 229 5.81 24.42 6.43
N GLY A 230 5.88 23.61 7.49
CA GLY A 230 6.58 22.32 7.49
C GLY A 230 5.78 21.20 6.82
N ARG A 231 6.46 20.20 6.24
CA ARG A 231 5.82 18.96 5.77
C ARG A 231 5.83 17.93 6.89
N LEU A 232 4.67 17.64 7.47
CA LEU A 232 4.48 16.52 8.39
C LEU A 232 3.79 15.37 7.63
N TYR A 233 4.05 14.14 8.04
CA TYR A 233 3.34 12.98 7.52
C TYR A 233 2.71 12.20 8.67
N CYS A 234 1.48 11.76 8.44
CA CYS A 234 0.81 10.78 9.28
C CYS A 234 0.82 9.43 8.55
N TYR A 235 0.91 8.38 9.33
CA TYR A 235 0.93 7.00 8.87
C TYR A 235 -0.21 6.25 9.54
N SER A 236 -0.87 5.40 8.77
CA SER A 236 -1.96 4.57 9.25
C SER A 236 -1.81 3.14 8.78
N GLY A 237 -2.57 2.23 9.39
CA GLY A 237 -2.70 0.86 8.93
C GLY A 237 -3.20 0.77 7.48
N VAL A 238 -3.07 -0.41 6.86
CA VAL A 238 -3.68 -0.65 5.54
C VAL A 238 -5.20 -0.64 5.62
N PHE A 239 -5.76 -0.91 6.79
CA PHE A 239 -7.17 -0.81 7.13
C PHE A 239 -7.31 -0.12 8.47
#